data_AF-A0A3C1B9K4-F1
#
_entry.id   AF-A0A3C1B9K4-F1
#
_cell.length_a   1.000
_cell.length_b   1.000
_cell.length_c   1.000
_cell.angle_alpha   90.00
_cell.angle_beta   90.00
_cell.angle_gamma   90.00
#
_symmetry.space_group_name_H-M   'P 1'
#
loop_
_entity.id
_entity.type
_entity.pdbx_description
1 polymer ?
#
loop_
_entity_poly.entity_id
_entity_poly.type
_entity_poly.pdbx_seq_one_letter_code
_entity_poly.pdbx_strand_id
1 'polypeptide(L)'
;AFRFEFTAPAQGLSHAFSMFAQNSTPCERKVIDLSGDGRANQGESTGQMASLIAELGVTINGLVIRGDHPDPLEFYVNDIQHGPLSFVEIADGYDDVPRAIFQKIQREIAPLYSENTLRMR
;
A
#
# COMPACT_ATOMS: atom_id res chain seq x y z
N ALA A 1 6.89 -29.14 1.59
CA ALA A 1 7.07 -27.68 1.60
C ALA A 1 5.77 -27.05 1.12
N PHE A 2 5.04 -26.36 1.99
CA PHE A 2 3.86 -25.60 1.57
C PHE A 2 4.36 -24.34 0.85
N ARG A 3 4.10 -24.23 -0.46
CA ARG A 3 4.27 -22.99 -1.22
C ARG A 3 2.90 -22.32 -1.23
N PHE A 4 2.72 -21.24 -0.47
CA PHE A 4 1.57 -20.38 -0.67
C PHE A 4 1.87 -19.54 -1.92
N GLU A 5 1.45 -20.01 -3.07
CA GLU A 5 1.67 -19.34 -4.36
C GLU A 5 0.59 -18.30 -4.68
N PHE A 6 -0.28 -17.93 -3.73
CA PHE A 6 -1.44 -17.08 -4.01
C PHE A 6 -1.34 -15.72 -3.33
N THR A 7 -1.46 -14.68 -4.15
CA THR A 7 -1.45 -13.28 -3.75
C THR A 7 -2.63 -12.60 -4.41
N ALA A 8 -3.60 -12.17 -3.60
CA ALA A 8 -4.87 -11.56 -4.05
C ALA A 8 -5.09 -10.18 -3.39
N PRO A 9 -4.30 -9.14 -3.75
CA PRO A 9 -4.33 -7.84 -3.08
C PRO A 9 -5.66 -7.12 -3.25
N ALA A 10 -6.35 -7.27 -4.39
CA ALA A 10 -7.66 -6.67 -4.63
C ALA A 10 -8.69 -7.07 -3.55
N GLN A 11 -8.74 -8.35 -3.18
CA GLN A 11 -9.61 -8.84 -2.12
C GLN A 11 -9.22 -8.27 -0.75
N GLY A 12 -7.91 -8.17 -0.48
CA GLY A 12 -7.41 -7.52 0.74
C GLY A 12 -7.83 -6.05 0.83
N LEU A 13 -7.68 -5.30 -0.28
CA LEU A 13 -8.09 -3.90 -0.38
C LEU A 13 -9.60 -3.73 -0.19
N SER A 14 -10.41 -4.56 -0.87
CA SER A 14 -11.86 -4.54 -0.74
C SER A 14 -12.32 -4.83 0.69
N HIS A 15 -11.71 -5.83 1.33
CA HIS A 15 -11.98 -6.15 2.72
C HIS A 15 -11.62 -4.98 3.65
N ALA A 16 -10.40 -4.45 3.55
CA ALA A 16 -9.95 -3.30 4.33
C ALA A 16 -10.85 -2.07 4.14
N PHE A 17 -11.29 -1.81 2.90
CA PHE A 17 -12.21 -0.72 2.60
C PHE A 17 -13.57 -0.91 3.30
N SER A 18 -14.11 -2.13 3.30
CA SER A 18 -15.38 -2.44 3.97
C SER A 18 -15.33 -2.23 5.49
N MET A 19 -14.15 -2.31 6.10
CA MET A 19 -13.97 -2.05 7.53
C MET A 19 -14.24 -0.60 7.91
N PHE A 20 -14.07 0.37 6.99
CA PHE A 20 -14.39 1.76 7.28
C PHE A 20 -15.87 1.98 7.60
N ALA A 21 -16.76 1.20 6.96
CA ALA A 21 -18.21 1.30 7.21
C ALA A 21 -18.60 0.84 8.63
N GLN A 22 -17.73 0.08 9.30
CA GLN A 22 -17.94 -0.39 10.68
C GLN A 22 -17.50 0.64 11.72
N ASN A 23 -16.79 1.69 11.31
CA ASN A 23 -16.37 2.77 12.20
C ASN A 23 -17.46 3.85 12.29
N SER A 24 -18.04 4.03 13.48
CA SER A 24 -19.06 5.05 13.74
C SER A 24 -18.49 6.46 13.89
N THR A 25 -17.16 6.61 13.98
CA THR A 25 -16.49 7.89 14.13
C THR A 25 -16.15 8.47 12.75
N PRO A 26 -16.59 9.70 12.42
CA PRO A 26 -16.14 10.38 11.22
C PRO A 26 -14.62 10.64 11.29
N CYS A 27 -13.87 10.04 10.37
CA CYS A 27 -12.43 10.27 10.24
C CYS A 27 -12.15 11.23 9.09
N GLU A 28 -11.34 12.26 9.33
CA GLU A 28 -10.87 13.19 8.30
C GLU A 28 -9.96 12.52 7.27
N ARG A 29 -9.23 11.49 7.70
CA ARG A 29 -8.32 10.69 6.87
C ARG A 29 -8.71 9.22 6.91
N LYS A 30 -8.79 8.60 5.73
CA LYS A 30 -8.94 7.16 5.56
C LYS A 30 -7.74 6.65 4.79
N VAL A 31 -6.99 5.75 5.40
CA VAL A 31 -5.74 5.23 4.83
C VAL A 31 -5.76 3.70 4.90
N ILE A 32 -5.33 3.05 3.82
CA ILE A 32 -5.03 1.62 3.79
C ILE A 32 -3.54 1.46 3.54
N ASP A 33 -2.90 0.68 4.41
CA ASP A 33 -1.48 0.43 4.38
C ASP A 33 -1.23 -1.02 4.01
N LEU A 34 -0.82 -1.27 2.76
CA LEU A 34 -0.64 -2.61 2.21
C LEU A 34 0.84 -2.96 2.11
N SER A 35 1.23 -4.10 2.69
CA SER A 35 2.62 -4.60 2.65
C SER A 35 2.70 -6.02 2.08
N GLY A 36 3.74 -6.32 1.33
CA GLY A 36 3.98 -7.67 0.82
C GLY A 36 5.17 -7.77 -0.14
N ASP A 37 5.41 -8.98 -0.65
CA ASP A 37 6.62 -9.41 -1.36
C ASP A 37 6.36 -9.93 -2.79
N GLY A 38 5.10 -10.01 -3.19
CA GLY A 38 4.70 -10.58 -4.48
C GLY A 38 3.69 -9.72 -5.24
N ARG A 39 3.51 -10.05 -6.51
CA ARG A 39 2.51 -9.46 -7.40
C ARG A 39 1.17 -10.16 -7.26
N ALA A 40 0.09 -9.51 -7.67
CA ALA A 40 -1.20 -10.19 -7.82
C ALA A 40 -1.08 -11.34 -8.82
N ASN A 41 -1.48 -12.53 -8.41
CA ASN A 41 -1.57 -13.71 -9.28
C ASN A 41 -2.90 -14.44 -9.13
N GLN A 42 -3.78 -13.95 -8.25
CA GLN A 42 -5.14 -14.39 -8.09
C GLN A 42 -6.07 -13.21 -7.83
N GLY A 43 -7.35 -13.44 -8.07
CA GLY A 43 -8.40 -12.49 -7.73
C GLY A 43 -8.63 -11.42 -8.78
N GLU A 44 -9.15 -10.28 -8.34
CA GLU A 44 -9.59 -9.20 -9.22
C GLU A 44 -8.42 -8.27 -9.57
N SER A 45 -8.64 -7.36 -10.52
CA SER A 45 -7.64 -6.35 -10.86
C SER A 45 -7.33 -5.46 -9.65
N THR A 46 -6.09 -5.51 -9.18
CA THR A 46 -5.65 -4.71 -8.02
C THR A 46 -5.68 -3.22 -8.33
N GLY A 47 -5.14 -2.79 -9.48
CA GLY A 47 -5.20 -1.38 -9.89
C GLY A 47 -6.62 -0.83 -10.03
N GLN A 48 -7.56 -1.60 -10.61
CA GLN A 48 -8.95 -1.14 -10.72
C GLN A 48 -9.61 -0.97 -9.34
N MET A 49 -9.41 -1.94 -8.44
CA MET A 49 -9.93 -1.89 -7.08
C MET A 49 -9.32 -0.71 -6.30
N ALA A 50 -8.00 -0.53 -6.39
CA ALA A 50 -7.29 0.56 -5.73
C ALA A 50 -7.73 1.94 -6.23
N SER A 51 -7.90 2.10 -7.55
CA SER A 51 -8.43 3.33 -8.15
C SER A 51 -9.83 3.66 -7.65
N LEU A 52 -10.75 2.68 -7.63
CA LEU A 52 -12.11 2.87 -7.13
C LEU A 52 -12.13 3.28 -5.65
N ILE A 53 -11.34 2.61 -4.82
CA ILE A 53 -11.22 2.94 -3.39
C ILE A 53 -10.67 4.36 -3.21
N ALA A 54 -9.70 4.76 -4.03
CA ALA A 54 -9.13 6.10 -3.98
C ALA A 54 -10.10 7.21 -4.41
N GLU A 55 -10.93 6.96 -5.42
CA GLU A 55 -12.02 7.86 -5.82
C GLU A 55 -13.03 8.09 -4.68
N LEU A 56 -13.16 7.13 -3.76
CA LEU A 56 -13.98 7.22 -2.56
C LEU A 56 -13.28 7.91 -1.38
N GLY A 57 -12.15 8.57 -1.64
CA GLY A 57 -11.42 9.42 -0.69
C GLY A 57 -10.57 8.63 0.30
N VAL A 58 -10.02 7.48 -0.10
CA VAL A 58 -9.10 6.67 0.70
C VAL A 58 -7.70 6.71 0.08
N THR A 59 -6.67 6.99 0.88
CA THR A 59 -5.28 6.88 0.42
C THR A 59 -4.77 5.46 0.62
N ILE A 60 -4.06 4.90 -0.36
CA ILE A 60 -3.47 3.56 -0.29
C ILE A 60 -1.95 3.69 -0.41
N ASN A 61 -1.24 3.29 0.64
CA ASN A 61 0.23 3.24 0.65
C ASN A 61 0.72 1.79 0.51
N GLY A 62 1.89 1.64 -0.10
CA GLY A 62 2.59 0.37 -0.24
C GLY A 62 3.82 0.25 0.69
N LEU A 63 4.09 -0.96 1.16
CA LEU A 63 5.43 -1.41 1.56
C LEU A 63 5.78 -2.64 0.75
N VAL A 64 6.70 -2.52 -0.19
CA VAL A 64 7.12 -3.63 -1.03
C VAL A 64 8.41 -4.24 -0.51
N ILE A 65 8.41 -5.56 -0.33
CA ILE A 65 9.60 -6.35 -0.01
C ILE A 65 10.12 -6.93 -1.32
N ARG A 66 11.28 -6.46 -1.77
CA ARG A 66 11.92 -6.95 -3.00
C ARG A 66 12.64 -8.26 -2.76
N GLY A 67 12.85 -9.03 -3.82
CA GLY A 67 13.51 -10.34 -3.76
C GLY A 67 12.79 -11.45 -4.52
N ASP A 68 11.56 -11.19 -4.98
CA ASP A 68 10.81 -12.10 -5.84
C ASP A 68 11.08 -11.84 -7.35
N HIS A 69 10.71 -12.81 -8.19
CA HIS A 69 10.81 -12.74 -9.63
C HIS A 69 9.46 -13.06 -10.31
N PRO A 70 8.88 -12.12 -11.07
CA PRO A 70 9.38 -10.76 -11.37
C PRO A 70 9.33 -9.82 -10.15
N ASP A 71 10.18 -8.79 -10.17
CA ASP A 71 10.26 -7.80 -9.08
C ASP A 71 8.87 -7.16 -8.83
N PRO A 72 8.36 -7.18 -7.59
CA PRO A 72 7.04 -6.63 -7.27
C PRO A 72 6.99 -5.09 -7.29
N LEU A 73 8.12 -4.38 -7.31
CA LEU A 73 8.14 -2.92 -7.16
C LEU A 73 7.25 -2.19 -8.16
N GLU A 74 7.33 -2.54 -9.45
CA GLU A 74 6.52 -1.89 -10.49
C GLU A 74 5.02 -2.11 -10.26
N PHE A 75 4.63 -3.31 -9.81
CA PHE A 75 3.24 -3.61 -9.45
C PHE A 75 2.78 -2.77 -8.26
N TYR A 76 3.62 -2.57 -7.24
CA TYR A 76 3.26 -1.73 -6.10
C TYR A 76 3.07 -0.26 -6.49
N VAL A 77 3.91 0.26 -7.38
CA VAL A 77 3.81 1.64 -7.85
C VAL A 77 2.60 1.84 -8.76
N ASN A 78 2.31 0.89 -9.65
CA ASN A 78 1.26 1.06 -10.66
C ASN A 78 -0.13 0.62 -10.18
N ASP A 79 -0.21 -0.45 -9.38
CA ASP A 79 -1.48 -1.10 -9.03
C ASP A 79 -1.89 -0.89 -7.56
N ILE A 80 -0.97 -0.57 -6.66
CA ILE A 80 -1.28 -0.41 -5.22
C ILE A 80 -1.29 1.06 -4.81
N GLN A 81 -0.25 1.83 -5.12
CA GLN A 81 -0.13 3.24 -4.73
C GLN A 81 -1.23 4.11 -5.37
N HIS A 82 -2.21 4.54 -4.56
CA HIS A 82 -3.32 5.35 -5.04
C HIS A 82 -3.77 6.40 -4.02
N GLY A 83 -4.31 7.50 -4.54
CA GLY A 83 -4.85 8.60 -3.73
C GLY A 83 -3.82 9.68 -3.37
N PRO A 84 -4.28 10.83 -2.85
CA PRO A 84 -3.42 11.97 -2.56
C PRO A 84 -2.33 11.62 -1.56
N LEU A 85 -1.10 12.06 -1.85
CA LEU A 85 0.07 11.91 -0.97
C LEU A 85 0.44 10.44 -0.67
N SER A 86 -0.09 9.50 -1.45
CA SER A 86 0.26 8.08 -1.35
C SER A 86 1.72 7.83 -1.69
N PHE A 87 2.26 6.76 -1.15
CA PHE A 87 3.64 6.37 -1.41
C PHE A 87 3.86 4.86 -1.35
N VAL A 88 5.00 4.43 -1.91
CA VAL A 88 5.57 3.10 -1.70
C VAL A 88 6.85 3.24 -0.89
N GLU A 89 6.94 2.51 0.22
CA GLU A 89 8.20 2.26 0.94
C GLU A 89 8.80 0.95 0.44
N ILE A 90 10.11 0.93 0.22
CA ILE A 90 10.82 -0.23 -0.34
C ILE A 90 11.64 -0.87 0.78
N ALA A 91 11.54 -2.19 0.91
CA ALA A 91 12.46 -3.02 1.66
C ALA A 91 13.28 -3.86 0.66
N ASP A 92 14.60 -3.73 0.67
CA ASP A 92 15.49 -4.54 -0.17
C ASP A 92 15.74 -5.91 0.49
N GLY A 93 14.74 -6.79 0.42
CA GLY A 93 14.73 -8.09 1.08
C GLY A 93 14.16 -8.05 2.51
N TYR A 94 13.96 -9.23 3.10
CA TYR A 94 13.32 -9.36 4.41
C TYR A 94 14.13 -8.76 5.55
N ASP A 95 15.47 -8.78 5.47
CA ASP A 95 16.35 -8.22 6.50
C ASP A 95 16.22 -6.69 6.62
N ASP A 96 15.72 -6.02 5.58
CA ASP A 96 15.53 -4.58 5.53
C ASP A 96 14.12 -4.13 5.98
N VAL A 97 13.20 -5.08 6.19
CA VAL A 97 11.83 -4.80 6.65
C VAL A 97 11.78 -3.99 7.95
N PRO A 98 12.61 -4.24 8.98
CA PRO A 98 12.60 -3.43 10.20
C PRO A 98 12.87 -1.94 9.94
N ARG A 99 13.76 -1.61 9.00
CA ARG A 99 14.02 -0.23 8.59
C ARG A 99 12.82 0.34 7.82
N ALA A 100 12.32 -0.42 6.84
CA ALA A 100 11.23 0.01 5.98
C ALA A 100 9.93 0.28 6.77
N ILE A 101 9.54 -0.62 7.68
CA ILE A 101 8.32 -0.41 8.48
C ILE A 101 8.43 0.80 9.40
N PHE A 102 9.62 1.04 9.96
CA PHE A 102 9.87 2.22 10.77
C PHE A 102 9.71 3.50 9.94
N GLN A 103 10.33 3.57 8.77
CA GLN A 103 10.20 4.74 7.87
C GLN A 103 8.75 4.96 7.43
N LYS A 104 8.03 3.88 7.12
CA LYS A 104 6.64 3.94 6.70
C LYS A 104 5.73 4.53 7.78
N ILE A 105 5.84 4.06 9.02
CA ILE A 105 5.08 4.61 10.16
C ILE A 105 5.40 6.10 10.36
N GLN A 106 6.68 6.49 10.25
CA GLN A 106 7.07 7.89 10.39
C GLN A 106 6.41 8.80 9.33
N ARG A 107 6.28 8.30 8.09
CA ARG A 107 5.64 9.03 7.00
C ARG A 107 4.12 9.11 7.14
N GLU A 108 3.50 8.13 7.80
CA GLU A 108 2.06 8.13 8.06
C GLU A 108 1.64 9.12 9.15
N ILE A 109 2.42 9.20 10.23
CA ILE A 109 2.08 10.00 11.41
C ILE A 109 2.51 11.46 11.32
N ALA A 110 3.41 11.81 10.40
CA ALA A 110 3.95 13.15 10.29
C ALA A 110 3.34 13.89 9.07
N PRO A 111 2.45 14.89 9.28
CA PRO A 111 1.89 15.71 8.21
C PRO A 111 2.96 16.41 7.37
N LEU A 112 4.12 16.72 7.97
CA LEU A 112 5.16 17.56 7.39
C LEU A 112 6.00 16.87 6.30
N TYR A 113 6.01 15.54 6.21
CA TYR A 113 6.77 14.84 5.15
C TYR A 113 5.99 14.65 3.85
N SER A 114 4.67 14.86 3.85
CA SER A 114 3.89 14.80 2.62
C SER A 114 3.98 16.10 1.80
N GLU A 115 4.31 17.24 2.42
CA GLU A 115 4.45 18.52 1.73
C GLU A 115 5.90 18.85 1.30
N ASN A 116 6.91 18.28 1.96
CA ASN A 116 8.28 18.78 1.81
C ASN A 116 8.97 18.37 0.49
N THR A 117 8.44 17.40 -0.25
CA THR A 117 8.96 17.02 -1.57
C THR A 117 8.60 18.03 -2.67
N LEU A 118 7.67 18.95 -2.42
CA LEU A 118 7.33 20.05 -3.33
C LEU A 118 8.15 21.33 -3.10
N ARG A 119 8.94 21.42 -2.02
CA ARG A 119 9.77 22.60 -1.70
C ARG A 119 11.27 22.44 -1.96
N MET A 120 11.71 21.29 -2.49
CA MET A 120 13.08 21.08 -2.96
C MET A 120 13.12 20.96 -4.49
N ARG A 121 12.68 22.01 -5.19
CA ARG A 121 13.02 22.31 -6.59
C ARG A 121 13.15 23.82 -6.75
#